data_AF-A0A2T0NA65-F1
#
_entry.id   AF-A0A2T0NA65-F1
#
_cell.length_a   1.000
_cell.length_b   1.000
_cell.length_c   1.000
_cell.angle_alpha   90.00
_cell.angle_beta   90.00
_cell.angle_gamma   90.00
#
_symmetry.space_group_name_H-M   'P 1'
#
loop_
_entity.id
_entity.type
_entity.pdbx_description
1 polymer ?
#
loop_
_entity_poly.entity_id
_entity_poly.type
_entity_poly.pdbx_seq_one_letter_code
_entity_poly.pdbx_strand_id
1 'polypeptide(L)'
;MRKSFIMTAAGAAAIGLFLVGTAQTGTATSKAPIEQLSLMSRAQAPADRLPAFVAAGTEVGDLVGADTTRRLGSSGAGTYWSGVDAKGRLCLITVIGDQKADFVAGASCAEPSDFAGQGVGLQVAGPPGASEAYLLPDGVPAAQLGGAYTVVAPNLVLSDPAAPEAAPRSVAGTGGTLTLSDLSPTVAR
;
A
#
# COMPACT_ATOMS: atom_id res chain seq x y z
N MET A 1 55.28 71.09 -38.17
CA MET A 1 54.32 71.29 -37.06
C MET A 1 53.52 70.01 -36.85
N ARG A 2 53.40 69.55 -35.59
CA ARG A 2 52.37 68.64 -35.02
C ARG A 2 52.30 67.20 -35.57
N LYS A 3 52.05 66.15 -34.80
CA LYS A 3 52.22 65.74 -33.39
C LYS A 3 51.75 64.27 -33.38
N SER A 4 52.51 63.36 -32.80
CA SER A 4 52.17 61.94 -32.56
C SER A 4 50.82 61.78 -31.84
N PHE A 5 50.14 60.63 -31.98
CA PHE A 5 49.53 59.90 -30.86
C PHE A 5 49.18 58.44 -31.24
N ILE A 6 49.75 57.51 -30.47
CA ILE A 6 49.45 56.07 -30.41
C ILE A 6 48.31 55.90 -29.40
N MET A 7 47.33 55.02 -29.66
CA MET A 7 46.42 54.54 -28.62
C MET A 7 46.11 53.06 -28.81
N THR A 8 46.73 52.25 -27.95
CA THR A 8 46.51 50.83 -27.73
C THR A 8 45.33 50.67 -26.77
N ALA A 9 44.29 49.92 -27.14
CA ALA A 9 43.18 49.57 -26.26
C ALA A 9 43.24 48.08 -25.92
N ALA A 10 43.51 47.78 -24.65
CA ALA A 10 43.45 46.45 -24.07
C ALA A 10 41.99 46.12 -23.71
N GLY A 11 41.41 45.10 -24.36
CA GLY A 11 40.10 44.56 -24.02
C GLY A 11 40.22 43.44 -22.98
N ALA A 12 39.64 43.63 -21.80
CA ALA A 12 39.55 42.62 -20.75
C ALA A 12 38.42 41.63 -21.08
N ALA A 13 38.76 40.34 -21.21
CA ALA A 13 37.80 39.26 -21.35
C ALA A 13 37.29 38.82 -19.97
N ALA A 14 36.01 39.05 -19.68
CA ALA A 14 35.34 38.57 -18.48
C ALA A 14 34.98 37.09 -18.65
N ILE A 15 35.65 36.22 -17.89
CA ILE A 15 35.36 34.78 -17.80
C ILE A 15 34.17 34.63 -16.84
N GLY A 16 32.98 34.42 -17.41
CA GLY A 16 31.77 34.09 -16.66
C GLY A 16 31.81 32.65 -16.18
N LEU A 17 32.04 32.46 -14.88
CA LEU A 17 32.01 31.16 -14.21
C LEU A 17 30.54 30.73 -14.03
N PHE A 18 30.00 29.94 -14.96
CA PHE A 18 28.69 29.31 -14.80
C PHE A 18 28.80 28.16 -13.79
N LEU A 19 28.36 28.40 -12.56
CA LEU A 19 28.12 27.38 -11.55
C LEU A 19 26.97 26.49 -12.02
N VAL A 20 27.29 25.35 -12.62
CA VAL A 20 26.33 24.27 -12.91
C VAL A 20 25.97 23.64 -11.57
N GLY A 21 24.91 24.13 -10.94
CA GLY A 21 24.30 23.47 -9.79
C GLY A 21 23.69 22.15 -10.23
N THR A 22 24.36 21.04 -9.94
CA THR A 22 23.76 19.71 -10.07
C THR A 22 22.63 19.64 -9.07
N ALA A 23 21.39 19.78 -9.53
CA ALA A 23 20.23 19.42 -8.74
C ALA A 23 20.39 17.95 -8.36
N GLN A 24 20.76 17.70 -7.11
CA GLN A 24 20.64 16.37 -6.52
C GLN A 24 19.14 16.10 -6.45
N THR A 25 18.62 15.41 -7.44
CA THR A 25 17.40 14.60 -7.29
C THR A 25 17.72 13.60 -6.19
N GLY A 26 17.43 13.99 -4.95
CA GLY A 26 17.45 13.08 -3.82
C GLY A 26 16.51 11.95 -4.18
N THR A 27 17.06 10.77 -4.43
CA THR A 27 16.29 9.54 -4.46
C THR A 27 15.64 9.45 -3.09
N ALA A 28 14.34 9.76 -3.02
CA ALA A 28 13.56 9.42 -1.85
C ALA A 28 13.73 7.92 -1.67
N THR A 29 14.52 7.52 -0.67
CA THR A 29 14.71 6.11 -0.33
C THR A 29 13.34 5.61 0.05
N SER A 30 12.66 4.97 -0.90
CA SER A 30 11.36 4.35 -0.65
C SER A 30 11.59 3.36 0.48
N LYS A 31 10.91 3.60 1.60
CA LYS A 31 10.90 2.72 2.76
C LYS A 31 10.62 1.28 2.30
N ALA A 32 11.30 0.28 2.84
CA ALA A 32 10.99 -1.11 2.49
C ALA A 32 9.51 -1.40 2.82
N PRO A 33 8.82 -2.29 2.08
CA PRO A 33 7.39 -2.61 2.31
C PRO A 33 7.03 -2.90 3.78
N ILE A 34 7.92 -3.58 4.50
CA ILE A 34 7.76 -3.93 5.92
C ILE A 34 7.67 -2.68 6.82
N GLU A 35 8.21 -1.56 6.36
CA GLU A 35 8.27 -0.31 7.10
C GLU A 35 7.04 0.60 6.89
N GLN A 36 6.12 0.22 5.98
CA GLN A 36 4.88 0.94 5.68
C GLN A 36 3.71 0.50 6.56
N LEU A 37 3.81 -0.69 7.14
CA LEU A 37 2.93 -1.20 8.18
C LEU A 37 3.76 -1.57 9.39
N SER A 38 3.67 -0.78 10.45
CA SER A 38 4.29 -1.03 11.76
C SER A 38 3.96 -2.43 12.29
N LEU A 39 2.78 -2.96 11.95
CA LEU A 39 2.39 -4.34 12.23
C LEU A 39 3.36 -5.38 11.65
N MET A 40 3.95 -5.15 10.48
CA MET A 40 4.86 -6.10 9.82
C MET A 40 6.24 -6.12 10.47
N SER A 41 6.60 -5.05 11.19
CA SER A 41 7.88 -4.94 11.90
C SER A 41 7.93 -5.71 13.22
N ARG A 42 6.78 -6.19 13.73
CA ARG A 42 6.73 -6.98 14.98
C ARG A 42 7.03 -8.45 14.73
N ALA A 43 7.52 -9.14 15.76
CA ALA A 43 7.70 -10.58 15.74
C ALA A 43 6.36 -11.31 15.47
N GLN A 44 6.39 -12.36 14.66
CA GLN A 44 5.20 -13.18 14.36
C GLN A 44 4.76 -13.93 15.63
N ALA A 45 3.50 -13.72 16.03
CA ALA A 45 2.82 -14.46 17.08
C ALA A 45 2.14 -15.72 16.52
N PRO A 46 1.78 -16.72 17.34
CA PRO A 46 1.06 -17.90 16.85
C PRO A 46 -0.26 -17.58 16.12
N ALA A 47 -1.01 -16.57 16.58
CA ALA A 47 -2.26 -16.13 15.96
C ALA A 47 -2.07 -15.44 14.60
N ASP A 48 -0.83 -15.09 14.23
CA ASP A 48 -0.51 -14.45 12.95
C ASP A 48 -0.38 -15.44 11.80
N ARG A 49 -0.24 -16.73 12.11
CA ARG A 49 -0.14 -17.77 11.10
C ARG A 49 -1.51 -17.99 10.46
N LEU A 50 -1.49 -18.25 9.16
CA LEU A 50 -2.69 -18.69 8.47
C LEU A 50 -3.16 -20.04 9.05
N PRO A 51 -4.47 -20.29 9.10
CA PRO A 51 -4.99 -21.62 9.44
C PRO A 51 -4.38 -22.69 8.53
N ALA A 52 -4.11 -23.88 9.06
CA ALA A 52 -3.43 -24.94 8.30
C ALA A 52 -4.15 -25.32 6.99
N PHE A 53 -5.48 -25.22 6.96
CA PHE A 53 -6.28 -25.49 5.76
C PHE A 53 -6.18 -24.41 4.68
N VAL A 54 -5.71 -23.21 5.02
CA VAL A 54 -5.37 -22.14 4.06
C VAL A 54 -3.89 -22.22 3.71
N ALA A 55 -3.03 -22.40 4.72
CA ALA A 55 -1.58 -22.41 4.53
C ALA A 55 -1.09 -23.56 3.63
N ALA A 56 -1.76 -24.72 3.66
CA ALA A 56 -1.35 -25.89 2.90
C ALA A 56 -2.25 -26.11 1.68
N GLY A 57 -1.67 -26.00 0.49
CA GLY A 57 -2.31 -26.43 -0.76
C GLY A 57 -3.45 -25.53 -1.25
N THR A 58 -3.43 -24.25 -0.88
CA THR A 58 -4.26 -23.22 -1.50
C THR A 58 -3.39 -22.20 -2.21
N GLU A 59 -3.91 -21.58 -3.27
CA GLU A 59 -3.21 -20.52 -3.99
C GLU A 59 -2.79 -19.36 -3.07
N VAL A 60 -3.61 -19.06 -2.04
CA VAL A 60 -3.29 -18.05 -1.03
C VAL A 60 -2.10 -18.46 -0.17
N GLY A 61 -2.06 -19.71 0.29
CA GLY A 61 -0.97 -20.24 1.10
C GLY A 61 0.37 -20.28 0.36
N ASP A 62 0.33 -20.59 -0.94
CA ASP A 62 1.52 -20.65 -1.79
C ASP A 62 1.99 -19.24 -2.24
N LEU A 63 1.09 -18.26 -2.24
CA LEU A 63 1.38 -16.88 -2.63
C LEU A 63 2.23 -16.14 -1.57
N VAL A 64 1.90 -16.29 -0.29
CA VAL A 64 2.56 -15.55 0.81
C VAL A 64 3.52 -16.41 1.61
N GLY A 65 4.65 -15.85 2.02
CA GLY A 65 5.57 -16.56 2.91
C GLY A 65 4.94 -16.82 4.27
N ALA A 66 4.93 -18.08 4.73
CA ALA A 66 4.24 -18.47 5.98
C ALA A 66 4.74 -17.75 7.25
N ASP A 67 5.98 -17.28 7.25
CA ASP A 67 6.62 -16.51 8.33
C ASP A 67 6.39 -14.99 8.22
N THR A 68 5.87 -14.53 7.08
CA THR A 68 5.59 -13.12 6.81
C THR A 68 4.21 -12.68 7.30
N THR A 69 3.30 -13.62 7.54
CA THR A 69 1.90 -13.29 7.82
C THR A 69 1.74 -12.63 9.18
N ARG A 70 0.82 -11.67 9.29
CA ARG A 70 0.41 -10.95 10.50
C ARG A 70 -1.10 -10.85 10.54
N ARG A 71 -1.73 -11.28 11.62
CA ARG A 71 -3.18 -11.15 11.77
C ARG A 71 -3.53 -9.69 12.05
N LEU A 72 -4.50 -9.19 11.28
CA LEU A 72 -5.01 -7.83 11.39
C LEU A 72 -6.18 -7.78 12.37
N GLY A 73 -7.10 -8.74 12.28
CA GLY A 73 -8.30 -8.79 13.10
C GLY A 73 -9.31 -9.80 12.59
N SER A 74 -10.53 -9.75 13.14
CA SER A 74 -11.67 -10.55 12.72
C SER A 74 -12.98 -9.78 12.90
N SER A 75 -13.98 -10.15 12.12
CA SER A 75 -15.34 -9.61 12.15
C SER A 75 -16.35 -10.73 11.89
N GLY A 76 -17.66 -10.41 11.89
CA GLY A 76 -18.68 -11.34 11.42
C GLY A 76 -18.52 -11.76 9.94
N ALA A 77 -17.79 -10.98 9.14
CA ALA A 77 -17.56 -11.28 7.72
C ALA A 77 -16.30 -12.13 7.45
N GLY A 78 -15.47 -12.42 8.46
CA GLY A 78 -14.26 -13.22 8.28
C GLY A 78 -13.07 -12.80 9.16
N THR A 79 -11.94 -13.46 8.95
CA THR A 79 -10.65 -13.14 9.58
C THR A 79 -9.67 -12.63 8.52
N TYR A 80 -8.81 -11.68 8.93
CA TYR A 80 -7.98 -10.91 8.03
C TYR A 80 -6.51 -10.97 8.43
N TRP A 81 -5.64 -11.10 7.44
CA TRP A 81 -4.19 -11.09 7.59
C TRP A 81 -3.53 -10.17 6.57
N SER A 82 -2.34 -9.70 6.91
CA SER A 82 -1.39 -9.15 5.97
C SER A 82 -0.25 -10.13 5.80
N GLY A 83 0.38 -10.18 4.62
CA GLY A 83 1.58 -10.98 4.36
C GLY A 83 2.47 -10.34 3.30
N VAL A 84 3.62 -10.96 3.04
CA VAL A 84 4.52 -10.55 1.95
C VAL A 84 4.71 -11.75 1.02
N ASP A 85 4.53 -11.53 -0.28
CA ASP A 85 4.76 -12.57 -1.28
C ASP A 85 6.26 -12.70 -1.63
N ALA A 86 6.60 -13.68 -2.48
CA ALA A 86 7.98 -13.90 -2.92
C ALA A 86 8.58 -12.73 -3.72
N LYS A 87 7.75 -11.78 -4.20
CA LYS A 87 8.18 -10.59 -4.94
C LYS A 87 8.34 -9.36 -4.02
N GLY A 88 8.04 -9.50 -2.73
CA GLY A 88 8.09 -8.38 -1.78
C GLY A 88 6.82 -7.51 -1.78
N ARG A 89 5.75 -7.93 -2.46
CA ARG A 89 4.47 -7.22 -2.47
C ARG A 89 3.73 -7.45 -1.16
N LEU A 90 3.04 -6.42 -0.69
CA LEU A 90 2.22 -6.51 0.50
C LEU A 90 0.84 -7.04 0.12
N CYS A 91 0.41 -8.11 0.78
CA CYS A 91 -0.84 -8.80 0.48
C CYS A 91 -1.84 -8.67 1.63
N LEU A 92 -3.08 -8.28 1.32
CA LEU A 92 -4.24 -8.45 2.18
C LEU A 92 -4.85 -9.83 1.90
N ILE A 93 -5.14 -10.57 2.96
CA ILE A 93 -5.71 -11.92 2.91
C ILE A 93 -7.01 -11.92 3.74
N THR A 94 -8.07 -12.43 3.15
CA THR A 94 -9.36 -12.62 3.83
C THR A 94 -9.73 -14.09 3.80
N VAL A 95 -10.15 -14.62 4.95
CA VAL A 95 -10.72 -15.97 5.07
C VAL A 95 -12.11 -15.86 5.66
N ILE A 96 -13.11 -16.36 4.93
CA ILE A 96 -14.51 -16.45 5.34
C ILE A 96 -14.80 -17.92 5.64
N GLY A 97 -15.43 -18.18 6.79
CA GLY A 97 -15.59 -19.53 7.33
C GLY A 97 -14.44 -19.94 8.26
N ASP A 98 -14.72 -20.81 9.22
CA ASP A 98 -13.79 -21.28 10.25
C ASP A 98 -13.47 -22.79 10.14
N GLN A 99 -14.10 -23.48 9.19
CA GLN A 99 -13.96 -24.92 9.00
C GLN A 99 -13.40 -25.27 7.61
N LYS A 100 -12.57 -26.32 7.56
CA LYS A 100 -11.93 -26.81 6.33
C LYS A 100 -12.92 -27.17 5.22
N ALA A 101 -14.15 -27.58 5.57
CA ALA A 101 -15.15 -28.03 4.59
C ALA A 101 -15.96 -26.89 3.97
N ASP A 102 -15.94 -25.69 4.57
CA ASP A 102 -16.79 -24.57 4.16
C ASP A 102 -16.05 -23.25 4.42
N PHE A 103 -14.98 -23.02 3.65
CA PHE A 103 -14.26 -21.76 3.68
C PHE A 103 -14.05 -21.23 2.26
N VAL A 104 -13.91 -19.91 2.17
CA VAL A 104 -13.35 -19.24 1.01
C VAL A 104 -12.23 -18.33 1.48
N ALA A 105 -11.12 -18.34 0.76
CA ALA A 105 -9.97 -17.49 1.03
C ALA A 105 -9.58 -16.75 -0.25
N GLY A 106 -9.23 -15.49 -0.12
CA GLY A 106 -8.70 -14.68 -1.21
C GLY A 106 -7.53 -13.84 -0.75
N ALA A 107 -6.72 -13.41 -1.71
CA ALA A 107 -5.62 -12.49 -1.48
C ALA A 107 -5.53 -11.46 -2.60
N SER A 108 -5.18 -10.23 -2.22
CA SER A 108 -4.86 -9.14 -3.14
C SER A 108 -3.54 -8.54 -2.70
N CYS A 109 -2.62 -8.28 -3.64
CA CYS A 109 -1.28 -7.80 -3.33
C CYS A 109 -0.96 -6.54 -4.13
N ALA A 110 -0.30 -5.58 -3.49
CA ALA A 110 0.22 -4.38 -4.14
C ALA A 110 1.73 -4.25 -3.97
N GLU A 111 2.37 -3.62 -4.95
CA GLU A 111 3.74 -3.15 -4.80
C GLU A 111 3.83 -2.14 -3.65
N PRO A 112 4.99 -2.01 -2.97
CA PRO A 112 5.12 -1.13 -1.81
C PRO A 112 4.83 0.33 -2.14
N SER A 113 5.26 0.81 -3.31
CA SER A 113 4.97 2.18 -3.77
C SER A 113 3.47 2.41 -3.91
N ASP A 114 2.77 1.42 -4.47
CA ASP A 114 1.35 1.48 -4.74
C ASP A 114 0.58 1.38 -3.43
N PHE A 115 1.00 0.51 -2.49
CA PHE A 115 0.39 0.41 -1.17
C PHE A 115 0.52 1.69 -0.34
N ALA A 116 1.69 2.34 -0.33
CA ALA A 116 1.82 3.64 0.36
C ALA A 116 0.96 4.73 -0.28
N GLY A 117 0.81 4.65 -1.60
CA GLY A 117 -0.07 5.50 -2.37
C GLY A 117 -1.52 5.25 -2.01
N GLN A 118 -2.01 4.01 -2.08
CA GLN A 118 -3.44 3.68 -2.10
C GLN A 118 -3.96 2.65 -1.13
N GLY A 119 -3.11 1.90 -0.45
CA GLY A 119 -3.53 0.72 0.29
C GLY A 119 -3.81 -0.46 -0.65
N VAL A 120 -4.54 -1.46 -0.14
CA VAL A 120 -4.97 -2.65 -0.88
C VAL A 120 -6.42 -2.96 -0.56
N GLY A 121 -7.26 -3.09 -1.59
CA GLY A 121 -8.63 -3.61 -1.48
C GLY A 121 -8.71 -5.10 -1.86
N LEU A 122 -9.59 -5.83 -1.18
CA LEU A 122 -9.91 -7.22 -1.48
C LEU A 122 -11.39 -7.49 -1.22
N GLN A 123 -12.08 -7.99 -2.24
CA GLN A 123 -13.42 -8.54 -2.11
C GLN A 123 -13.36 -10.06 -2.28
N VAL A 124 -13.95 -10.78 -1.33
CA VAL A 124 -14.08 -12.25 -1.35
C VAL A 124 -15.54 -12.59 -1.15
N ALA A 125 -16.09 -13.48 -1.98
CA ALA A 125 -17.45 -13.96 -1.85
C ALA A 125 -17.53 -15.46 -2.13
N GLY A 126 -18.35 -16.15 -1.36
CA GLY A 126 -18.63 -17.58 -1.53
C GLY A 126 -19.86 -18.02 -0.74
N PRO A 127 -20.17 -19.33 -0.71
CA PRO A 127 -21.26 -19.88 0.09
C PRO A 127 -21.27 -19.44 1.57
N PRO A 128 -20.12 -19.34 2.29
CA PRO A 128 -20.14 -18.96 3.70
C PRO A 128 -20.34 -17.45 3.93
N GLY A 129 -20.34 -16.62 2.87
CA GLY A 129 -20.59 -15.19 2.96
C GLY A 129 -19.75 -14.36 2.00
N ALA A 130 -19.80 -13.04 2.19
CA ALA A 130 -19.00 -12.08 1.45
C ALA A 130 -18.32 -11.09 2.39
N SER A 131 -17.15 -10.61 2.00
CA SER A 131 -16.38 -9.61 2.71
C SER A 131 -15.68 -8.70 1.72
N GLU A 132 -15.70 -7.40 2.01
CA GLU A 132 -14.94 -6.39 1.28
C GLU A 132 -14.09 -5.64 2.31
N ALA A 133 -12.77 -5.79 2.17
CA ALA A 133 -11.80 -5.34 3.14
C ALA A 133 -10.73 -4.46 2.48
N TYR A 134 -10.27 -3.47 3.23
CA TYR A 134 -9.23 -2.54 2.79
C TYR A 134 -8.13 -2.44 3.84
N LEU A 135 -6.90 -2.66 3.41
CA LEU A 135 -5.69 -2.48 4.19
C LEU A 135 -5.10 -1.10 3.86
N LEU A 136 -4.97 -0.25 4.88
CA LEU A 136 -4.48 1.11 4.75
C LEU A 136 -3.03 1.23 5.22
N PRO A 137 -2.19 2.04 4.58
CA PRO A 137 -0.85 2.32 5.08
C PRO A 137 -0.88 3.06 6.42
N ASP A 138 0.21 2.97 7.18
CA ASP A 138 0.33 3.70 8.44
C ASP A 138 0.15 5.22 8.26
N GLY A 139 -0.46 5.85 9.25
CA GLY A 139 -0.69 7.30 9.25
C GLY A 139 -1.89 7.74 8.43
N VAL A 140 -2.59 6.84 7.73
CA VAL A 140 -3.90 7.11 7.12
C VAL A 140 -4.99 6.78 8.14
N PRO A 141 -5.63 7.79 8.77
CA PRO A 141 -6.66 7.54 9.77
C PRO A 141 -7.94 7.05 9.09
N ALA A 142 -8.40 5.87 9.50
CA ALA A 142 -9.65 5.28 8.99
C ALA A 142 -10.88 6.19 9.09
N ALA A 143 -10.89 7.12 10.06
CA ALA A 143 -11.94 8.13 10.22
C ALA A 143 -12.14 9.04 8.99
N GLN A 144 -11.12 9.20 8.13
CA GLN A 144 -11.20 10.01 6.91
C GLN A 144 -11.96 9.33 5.77
N LEU A 145 -12.26 8.03 5.88
CA LEU A 145 -12.96 7.27 4.83
C LEU A 145 -14.48 7.50 4.83
N GLY A 146 -15.01 8.16 5.87
CA GLY A 146 -16.43 8.44 6.03
C GLY A 146 -17.25 7.25 6.56
N GLY A 147 -18.56 7.45 6.74
CA GLY A 147 -19.44 6.50 7.44
C GLY A 147 -19.81 5.21 6.72
N ALA A 148 -19.25 4.94 5.53
CA ALA A 148 -19.47 3.69 4.80
C ALA A 148 -18.55 2.55 5.26
N TYR A 149 -17.56 2.85 6.11
CA TYR A 149 -16.54 1.91 6.53
C TYR A 149 -16.62 1.61 8.02
N THR A 150 -16.45 0.33 8.37
CA THR A 150 -16.31 -0.12 9.74
C THR A 150 -14.84 -0.38 10.03
N VAL A 151 -14.29 0.29 11.05
CA VAL A 151 -12.89 0.08 11.48
C VAL A 151 -12.81 -1.20 12.31
N VAL A 152 -12.01 -2.16 11.86
CA VAL A 152 -11.80 -3.45 12.55
C VAL A 152 -10.47 -3.48 13.29
N ALA A 153 -9.45 -2.84 12.72
CA ALA A 153 -8.11 -2.68 13.31
C ALA A 153 -7.48 -1.37 12.83
N PRO A 154 -6.33 -0.92 13.40
CA PRO A 154 -5.73 0.38 13.06
C PRO A 154 -5.54 0.64 11.56
N ASN A 155 -5.23 -0.38 10.78
CA ASN A 155 -5.00 -0.32 9.33
C ASN A 155 -6.04 -1.10 8.52
N LEU A 156 -7.11 -1.60 9.15
CA LEU A 156 -8.09 -2.45 8.48
C LEU A 156 -9.49 -1.87 8.64
N VAL A 157 -10.13 -1.64 7.49
CA VAL A 157 -11.53 -1.26 7.43
C VAL A 157 -12.31 -2.20 6.52
N LEU A 158 -13.61 -2.31 6.77
CA LEU A 158 -14.55 -3.09 5.97
C LEU A 158 -15.62 -2.18 5.40
N SER A 159 -16.08 -2.47 4.18
CA SER A 159 -17.34 -1.95 3.63
C SER A 159 -18.38 -3.06 3.54
N ASP A 160 -19.63 -2.67 3.31
CA ASP A 160 -20.70 -3.63 3.01
C ASP A 160 -20.55 -4.09 1.55
N PRO A 161 -20.24 -5.37 1.28
CA PRO A 161 -20.09 -5.88 -0.08
C PRO A 161 -21.41 -5.88 -0.88
N ALA A 162 -22.56 -5.72 -0.22
CA ALA A 162 -23.86 -5.61 -0.86
C ALA A 162 -24.30 -4.14 -1.08
N ALA A 163 -23.57 -3.17 -0.53
CA ALA A 163 -23.87 -1.77 -0.78
C ALA A 163 -23.64 -1.47 -2.27
N PRO A 164 -24.52 -0.67 -2.91
CA PRO A 164 -24.25 -0.19 -4.25
C PRO A 164 -22.91 0.53 -4.23
N GLU A 165 -22.02 0.17 -5.16
CA GLU A 165 -20.66 0.69 -5.27
C GLU A 165 -20.70 2.21 -5.08
N ALA A 166 -20.21 2.66 -3.91
CA ALA A 166 -20.24 4.08 -3.61
C ALA A 166 -19.36 4.77 -4.64
N ALA A 167 -19.88 5.83 -5.28
CA ALA A 167 -19.10 6.62 -6.22
C ALA A 167 -17.70 6.90 -5.66
N PRO A 168 -16.64 6.80 -6.46
CA PRO A 168 -15.27 6.86 -5.98
C PRO A 168 -15.04 8.13 -5.16
N ARG A 169 -14.71 7.96 -3.87
CA ARG A 169 -14.48 9.07 -2.92
C ARG A 169 -13.00 9.31 -2.71
N SER A 170 -12.51 10.52 -2.90
CA SER A 170 -11.10 10.81 -2.60
C SER A 170 -10.81 10.99 -1.11
N VAL A 171 -9.84 10.24 -0.60
CA VAL A 171 -9.26 10.32 0.75
C VAL A 171 -7.97 11.13 0.62
N ALA A 172 -7.91 12.37 1.10
CA ALA A 172 -6.66 13.11 1.02
C ALA A 172 -5.67 12.62 2.11
N GLY A 173 -4.62 11.89 1.72
CA GLY A 173 -3.47 11.60 2.58
C GLY A 173 -2.48 12.75 2.57
N THR A 174 -1.74 12.94 3.66
CA THR A 174 -0.77 14.05 3.83
C THR A 174 0.45 13.97 2.87
N GLY A 175 0.51 12.96 1.99
CA GLY A 175 1.53 12.77 0.94
C GLY A 175 0.99 12.69 -0.49
N GLY A 176 -0.31 12.91 -0.71
CA GLY A 176 -0.96 12.80 -2.01
C GLY A 176 -2.47 12.59 -1.85
N THR A 177 -3.28 13.15 -2.77
CA THR A 177 -4.71 12.88 -2.79
C THR A 177 -4.92 11.44 -3.22
N LEU A 178 -5.31 10.61 -2.27
CA LEU A 178 -5.76 9.27 -2.56
C LEU A 178 -7.17 9.35 -3.13
N THR A 179 -7.46 8.72 -4.27
CA THR A 179 -8.85 8.57 -4.69
C THR A 179 -9.35 7.15 -4.41
N LEU A 180 -10.54 6.95 -3.85
CA LEU A 180 -11.10 5.60 -3.68
C LEU A 180 -11.35 4.92 -5.03
N SER A 181 -11.38 5.66 -6.14
CA SER A 181 -11.29 5.10 -7.49
C SER A 181 -10.00 4.30 -7.72
N ASP A 182 -8.95 4.58 -6.95
CA ASP A 182 -7.68 3.86 -7.00
C ASP A 182 -7.71 2.58 -6.13
N LEU A 183 -8.74 2.43 -5.30
CA LEU A 183 -8.90 1.33 -4.35
C LEU A 183 -9.85 0.21 -4.83
N SER A 184 -10.31 0.25 -6.09
CA SER A 184 -11.23 -0.74 -6.64
C SER A 184 -10.75 -2.17 -6.32
N PRO A 185 -11.54 -2.97 -5.58
CA PRO A 185 -11.10 -4.30 -5.19
C PRO A 185 -10.89 -5.17 -6.44
N THR A 186 -9.76 -5.88 -6.46
CA THR A 186 -9.62 -6.98 -7.41
C THR A 186 -10.57 -8.09 -6.97
N VAL A 187 -11.59 -8.38 -7.78
CA VAL A 187 -12.48 -9.52 -7.54
C VAL A 187 -11.69 -10.79 -7.75
N ALA A 188 -11.26 -11.43 -6.67
CA ALA A 188 -10.77 -12.80 -6.70
C ALA A 188 -11.98 -13.71 -6.91
N ARG A 189 -12.03 -14.40 -8.06
CA ARG A 189 -13.04 -15.43 -8.35
C ARG A 189 -12.59 -16.78 -7.85
#